data_AF-A0A937PAZ2-F1
#
_entry.id   AF-A0A937PAZ2-F1
#
_cell.length_a   1.000
_cell.length_b   1.000
_cell.length_c   1.000
_cell.angle_alpha   90.00
_cell.angle_beta   90.00
_cell.angle_gamma   90.00
#
_symmetry.space_group_name_H-M   'P 1'
#
loop_
_entity.id
_entity.type
_entity.pdbx_description
1 polymer ?
#
loop_
_entity_poly.entity_id
_entity_poly.type
_entity_poly.pdbx_seq_one_letter_code
_entity_poly.pdbx_strand_id
1 'polypeptide(L)'
;MIKKIGYIISLIGCLFIFTQGKAQVNVNMFVPEEIVAGKEFNVNIEIEKGSLEEFSRFQQELPAGLTASANQSETADFTFESQRVRFIWLKLPKKEVITISYKVMVNERLKGQFDLEGEFSYVEGDERKAITVAPVSVTITPSPTIVPSAKVDINDFAGVLAAEKEAIESSHDITCLRQTPYKTVTGNDIIVRILVYKKEMNKFAKIEEQIPDGFDAKSMDSKDGIFTFKDGIAKFVWMNLPPESGFVIAYRLIPAGSRTVTDLNINGKFSYIEQGRNIDVPIVQQSIDLSDVDETNMETFLASVENGEAPPSPRDEEPTIIEEEPVIKEKPPVKETEPIVETEAFTKEQRPTKFEDIPPTMLLPVETGIYYRVQLAAVHVFVDPLSVYKKYGFTRPVKIEIHGGWYKYSIGSFPNYREAKEFREMVATTKRISGAFVTAYQNGKRITVPAALKLTGER
;
A
#
# COMPACT_ATOMS: atom_id res chain seq x y z
N MET A 1 32.94 70.82 -70.78
CA MET A 1 33.71 69.57 -70.91
C MET A 1 33.31 68.65 -69.77
N ILE A 2 32.65 67.56 -70.12
CA ILE A 2 31.86 66.66 -69.25
C ILE A 2 32.72 65.44 -68.91
N LYS A 3 32.84 65.06 -67.64
CA LYS A 3 33.35 63.73 -67.24
C LYS A 3 32.16 62.84 -66.88
N LYS A 4 31.87 61.87 -67.76
CA LYS A 4 30.92 60.76 -67.52
C LYS A 4 31.63 59.67 -66.73
N ILE A 5 31.03 59.27 -65.61
CA ILE A 5 31.34 58.04 -64.87
C ILE A 5 30.43 56.95 -65.44
N GLY A 6 31.02 55.87 -65.96
CA GLY A 6 30.31 54.67 -66.40
C GLY A 6 30.20 53.67 -65.25
N TYR A 7 28.98 53.31 -64.88
CA TYR A 7 28.68 52.19 -63.98
C TYR A 7 28.65 50.89 -64.80
N ILE A 8 29.42 49.88 -64.38
CA ILE A 8 29.26 48.49 -64.80
C ILE A 8 28.42 47.80 -63.71
N ILE A 9 27.21 47.39 -64.06
CA ILE A 9 26.33 46.56 -63.25
C ILE A 9 26.78 45.10 -63.45
N SER A 10 27.32 44.48 -62.40
CA SER A 10 27.49 43.02 -62.32
C SER A 10 26.28 42.45 -61.58
N LEU A 11 25.43 41.75 -62.34
CA LEU A 11 24.25 41.04 -61.85
C LEU A 11 24.71 39.68 -61.28
N ILE A 12 24.93 39.60 -59.96
CA ILE A 12 25.10 38.33 -59.26
C ILE A 12 23.79 38.04 -58.54
N GLY A 13 23.01 37.13 -59.11
CA GLY A 13 21.84 36.56 -58.47
C GLY A 13 22.27 35.63 -57.33
N CYS A 14 22.11 36.08 -56.10
CA CYS A 14 22.13 35.19 -54.93
C CYS A 14 20.86 34.33 -54.94
N LEU A 15 21.00 33.10 -55.44
CA LEU A 15 20.06 32.02 -55.20
C LEU A 15 20.14 31.67 -53.70
N PHE A 16 19.29 32.28 -52.87
CA PHE A 16 19.05 31.83 -51.50
C PHE A 16 18.33 30.48 -51.55
N ILE A 17 19.10 29.39 -51.48
CA ILE A 17 18.55 28.07 -51.16
C ILE A 17 18.15 28.15 -49.68
N PHE A 18 16.85 28.34 -49.42
CA PHE A 18 16.27 28.05 -48.11
C PHE A 18 16.40 26.54 -47.86
N THR A 19 17.51 26.11 -47.29
CA THR A 19 17.55 24.81 -46.62
C THR A 19 16.70 24.95 -45.36
N GLN A 20 15.46 24.49 -45.41
CA GLN A 20 14.69 24.25 -44.19
C GLN A 20 15.43 23.20 -43.37
N GLY A 21 16.20 23.65 -42.38
CA GLY A 21 16.77 22.79 -41.36
C GLY A 21 15.63 22.13 -40.61
N LYS A 22 15.61 20.79 -40.57
CA LYS A 22 14.75 20.04 -39.65
C LYS A 22 15.03 20.55 -38.24
N ALA A 23 13.99 20.95 -37.50
CA ALA A 23 14.15 21.34 -36.11
C ALA A 23 14.69 20.14 -35.34
N GLN A 24 15.92 20.24 -34.84
CA GLN A 24 16.54 19.21 -34.02
C GLN A 24 15.95 19.32 -32.61
N VAL A 25 15.30 18.26 -32.12
CA VAL A 25 14.83 18.21 -30.74
C VAL A 25 16.04 18.27 -29.80
N ASN A 26 15.99 19.11 -28.78
CA ASN A 26 17.02 19.25 -27.76
C ASN A 26 16.41 19.15 -26.36
N VAL A 27 17.17 18.61 -25.41
CA VAL A 27 16.73 18.40 -24.03
C VAL A 27 17.84 18.85 -23.09
N ASN A 28 17.57 19.90 -22.33
CA ASN A 28 18.46 20.45 -21.33
C ASN A 28 17.93 20.11 -19.93
N MET A 29 18.84 19.74 -19.03
CA MET A 29 18.52 19.46 -17.64
C MET A 29 19.26 20.42 -16.72
N PHE A 30 18.53 20.98 -15.77
CA PHE A 30 19.04 21.90 -14.77
C PHE A 30 18.79 21.33 -13.37
N VAL A 31 19.90 21.04 -12.69
CA VAL A 31 19.93 20.49 -11.33
C VAL A 31 21.01 21.22 -10.53
N PRO A 32 20.88 21.32 -9.20
CA PRO A 32 21.97 21.86 -8.37
C PRO A 32 23.17 20.90 -8.36
N GLU A 33 24.37 21.46 -8.29
CA GLU A 33 25.61 20.67 -8.15
C GLU A 33 25.75 20.02 -6.78
N GLU A 34 25.13 20.59 -5.75
CA GLU A 34 25.21 20.13 -4.37
C GLU A 34 23.86 20.20 -3.66
N ILE A 35 23.58 19.21 -2.80
CA ILE A 35 22.41 19.18 -1.91
C ILE A 35 22.74 18.55 -0.56
N VAL A 36 22.19 19.09 0.51
CA VAL A 36 22.31 18.49 1.85
C VAL A 36 21.32 17.33 1.99
N ALA A 37 21.77 16.19 2.50
CA ALA A 37 20.92 15.04 2.80
C ALA A 37 19.75 15.43 3.73
N GLY A 38 18.55 14.91 3.46
CA GLY A 38 17.32 15.29 4.16
C GLY A 38 16.65 16.55 3.62
N LYS A 39 17.19 17.17 2.56
CA LYS A 39 16.58 18.31 1.85
C LYS A 39 16.07 17.91 0.47
N GLU A 40 15.17 18.73 -0.06
CA GLU A 40 14.60 18.56 -1.40
C GLU A 40 15.27 19.51 -2.39
N PHE A 41 15.36 19.08 -3.65
CA PHE A 41 15.77 19.93 -4.77
C PHE A 41 14.87 19.70 -6.00
N ASN A 42 14.87 20.65 -6.93
CA ASN A 42 14.14 20.53 -8.18
C ASN A 42 15.06 20.03 -9.29
N VAL A 43 14.54 19.13 -10.11
CA VAL A 43 15.07 18.81 -11.43
C VAL A 43 14.19 19.49 -12.45
N ASN A 44 14.75 20.41 -13.24
CA ASN A 44 14.02 21.09 -14.30
C ASN A 44 14.52 20.58 -15.65
N ILE A 45 13.61 20.17 -16.52
CA ILE A 45 13.90 19.71 -17.87
C ILE A 45 13.25 20.67 -18.85
N GLU A 46 14.05 21.24 -19.74
CA GLU A 46 13.62 22.04 -20.86
C GLU A 46 13.76 21.23 -22.14
N ILE A 47 12.67 21.08 -22.89
CA ILE A 47 12.64 20.33 -24.13
C ILE A 47 12.29 21.31 -25.25
N GLU A 48 13.27 21.60 -26.10
CA GLU A 48 13.11 22.34 -27.34
C GLU A 48 12.66 21.34 -28.41
N LYS A 49 11.39 21.40 -28.79
CA LYS A 49 10.76 20.38 -29.65
C LYS A 49 10.25 20.93 -30.99
N GLY A 50 10.28 22.24 -31.17
CA GLY A 50 9.67 22.91 -32.31
C GLY A 50 8.18 22.53 -32.45
N SER A 51 7.77 22.12 -33.65
CA SER A 51 6.39 21.77 -33.97
C SER A 51 5.96 20.35 -33.59
N LEU A 52 6.80 19.56 -32.91
CA LEU A 52 6.48 18.18 -32.51
C LEU A 52 5.30 18.15 -31.52
N GLU A 53 4.23 17.42 -31.83
CA GLU A 53 3.04 17.29 -30.97
C GLU A 53 2.70 15.83 -30.62
N GLU A 54 3.50 14.87 -31.10
CA GLU A 54 3.21 13.43 -31.00
C GLU A 54 3.46 12.83 -29.62
N PHE A 55 3.09 11.56 -29.46
CA PHE A 55 3.35 10.78 -28.26
C PHE A 55 4.83 10.83 -27.89
N SER A 56 5.09 11.20 -26.64
CA SER A 56 6.44 11.42 -26.13
C SER A 56 6.56 11.01 -24.67
N ARG A 57 7.77 10.67 -24.26
CA ARG A 57 8.09 10.24 -22.90
C ARG A 57 9.46 10.73 -22.49
N PHE A 58 9.53 11.43 -21.36
CA PHE A 58 10.77 11.64 -20.62
C PHE A 58 10.88 10.59 -19.51
N GLN A 59 12.07 10.01 -19.33
CA GLN A 59 12.35 9.08 -18.25
C GLN A 59 13.73 9.31 -17.64
N GLN A 60 13.84 9.04 -16.34
CA GLN A 60 15.06 9.26 -15.57
C GLN A 60 15.10 8.28 -14.39
N GLU A 61 16.25 7.64 -14.18
CA GLU A 61 16.48 6.75 -13.04
C GLU A 61 17.08 7.54 -11.88
N LEU A 62 16.64 7.25 -10.66
CA LEU A 62 17.16 7.85 -9.44
C LEU A 62 17.81 6.78 -8.56
N PRO A 63 19.02 6.99 -8.03
CA PRO A 63 19.61 6.05 -7.08
C PRO A 63 18.71 5.80 -5.86
N ALA A 64 18.84 4.62 -5.25
CA ALA A 64 18.09 4.28 -4.05
C ALA A 64 18.28 5.32 -2.94
N GLY A 65 17.21 5.61 -2.20
CA GLY A 65 17.23 6.64 -1.15
C GLY A 65 16.91 8.05 -1.66
N LEU A 66 16.74 8.23 -2.96
CA LEU A 66 16.08 9.40 -3.53
C LEU A 66 14.62 9.07 -3.85
N THR A 67 13.70 9.97 -3.54
CA THR A 67 12.29 9.85 -3.94
C THR A 67 11.86 11.06 -4.76
N ALA A 68 10.93 10.86 -5.70
CA ALA A 68 10.45 11.94 -6.56
C ALA A 68 8.95 12.22 -6.40
N SER A 69 8.58 13.48 -6.59
CA SER A 69 7.20 13.94 -6.67
C SER A 69 7.03 14.98 -7.76
N ALA A 70 5.85 15.02 -8.40
CA ALA A 70 5.56 16.00 -9.43
C ALA A 70 5.64 17.43 -8.88
N ASN A 71 6.18 18.36 -9.68
CA ASN A 71 6.14 19.79 -9.39
C ASN A 71 5.41 20.55 -10.51
N GLN A 72 5.96 20.53 -11.74
CA GLN A 72 5.30 21.06 -12.94
C GLN A 72 5.33 19.99 -14.03
N SER A 73 4.16 19.51 -14.43
CA SER A 73 4.05 18.45 -15.45
C SER A 73 3.49 18.95 -16.79
N GLU A 74 3.11 20.24 -16.88
CA GLU A 74 2.31 20.79 -17.98
C GLU A 74 1.08 19.89 -18.27
N THR A 75 1.13 19.11 -19.35
CA THR A 75 0.09 18.16 -19.79
C THR A 75 0.51 16.70 -19.68
N ALA A 76 1.72 16.43 -19.16
CA ALA A 76 2.20 15.07 -19.00
C ALA A 76 1.60 14.41 -17.76
N ASP A 77 1.40 13.10 -17.87
CA ASP A 77 1.17 12.22 -16.72
C ASP A 77 2.51 11.91 -16.06
N PHE A 78 2.65 12.25 -14.78
CA PHE A 78 3.84 11.96 -13.98
C PHE A 78 3.67 10.66 -13.18
N THR A 79 4.72 9.82 -13.17
CA THR A 79 4.82 8.66 -12.28
C THR A 79 6.23 8.55 -11.71
N PHE A 80 6.35 8.08 -10.47
CA PHE A 80 7.60 7.63 -9.88
C PHE A 80 7.40 6.25 -9.25
N GLU A 81 7.99 5.23 -9.87
CA GLU A 81 7.85 3.84 -9.47
C GLU A 81 9.18 3.11 -9.72
N SER A 82 9.55 2.20 -8.82
CA SER A 82 10.78 1.41 -8.95
C SER A 82 12.02 2.28 -9.26
N GLN A 83 12.15 3.40 -8.56
CA GLN A 83 13.22 4.39 -8.74
C GLN A 83 13.27 5.13 -10.09
N ARG A 84 12.26 4.94 -10.95
CA ARG A 84 12.17 5.60 -12.25
C ARG A 84 11.11 6.70 -12.27
N VAL A 85 11.54 7.91 -12.61
CA VAL A 85 10.66 9.03 -12.97
C VAL A 85 10.22 8.87 -14.43
N ARG A 86 8.93 9.09 -14.70
CA ARG A 86 8.40 9.19 -16.06
C ARG A 86 7.44 10.37 -16.18
N PHE A 87 7.56 11.08 -17.29
CA PHE A 87 6.56 12.00 -17.80
C PHE A 87 6.10 11.48 -19.16
N ILE A 88 4.80 11.24 -19.31
CA ILE A 88 4.21 10.67 -20.52
C ILE A 88 3.22 11.67 -21.11
N TRP A 89 3.40 11.99 -22.39
CA TRP A 89 2.47 12.80 -23.15
C TRP A 89 1.81 11.95 -24.22
N LEU A 90 0.47 11.95 -24.21
CA LEU A 90 -0.30 11.48 -25.37
C LEU A 90 -0.10 12.42 -26.57
N LYS A 91 -0.05 13.73 -26.30
CA LYS A 91 0.34 14.77 -27.24
C LYS A 91 1.12 15.86 -26.53
N LEU A 92 2.22 16.32 -27.14
CA LEU A 92 2.98 17.44 -26.61
C LEU A 92 2.20 18.77 -26.81
N PRO A 93 2.36 19.75 -25.91
CA PRO A 93 1.80 21.09 -26.09
C PRO A 93 2.23 21.77 -27.39
N LYS A 94 1.41 22.65 -27.95
CA LYS A 94 1.73 23.40 -29.19
C LYS A 94 2.91 24.38 -29.10
N LYS A 95 3.41 24.64 -27.88
CA LYS A 95 4.57 25.53 -27.64
C LYS A 95 5.83 24.89 -28.22
N GLU A 96 6.74 25.68 -28.79
CA GLU A 96 8.01 25.15 -29.34
C GLU A 96 8.97 24.65 -28.26
N VAL A 97 8.86 25.20 -27.06
CA VAL A 97 9.61 24.81 -25.87
C VAL A 97 8.64 24.43 -24.76
N ILE A 98 8.93 23.33 -24.08
CA ILE A 98 8.19 22.88 -22.90
C ILE A 98 9.14 22.71 -21.73
N THR A 99 8.64 23.00 -20.53
CA THR A 99 9.39 22.83 -19.29
C THR A 99 8.59 21.93 -18.36
N ILE A 100 9.24 20.88 -17.87
CA ILE A 100 8.73 20.06 -16.78
C ILE A 100 9.67 20.15 -15.60
N SER A 101 9.15 19.93 -14.40
CA SER A 101 9.95 19.78 -13.21
C SER A 101 9.36 18.79 -12.23
N TYR A 102 10.25 18.15 -11.48
CA TYR A 102 9.90 17.30 -10.34
C TYR A 102 10.83 17.60 -9.17
N LYS A 103 10.32 17.35 -7.96
CA LYS A 103 11.07 17.47 -6.71
C LYS A 103 11.70 16.13 -6.37
N VAL A 104 12.97 16.16 -5.99
CA VAL A 104 13.69 15.01 -5.43
C VAL A 104 13.93 15.26 -3.95
N MET A 105 13.48 14.33 -3.11
CA MET A 105 13.78 14.30 -1.68
C MET A 105 14.94 13.33 -1.42
N VAL A 106 15.99 13.82 -0.76
CA VAL A 106 17.19 13.03 -0.43
C VAL A 106 17.03 12.42 0.96
N ASN A 107 17.22 11.11 1.11
CA ASN A 107 17.24 10.47 2.43
C ASN A 107 18.36 11.06 3.31
N GLU A 108 18.05 11.37 4.57
CA GLU A 108 18.96 12.04 5.51
C GLU A 108 20.24 11.26 5.83
N ARG A 109 20.26 9.94 5.63
CA ARG A 109 21.43 9.08 5.83
C ARG A 109 22.44 9.18 4.70
N LEU A 110 22.09 9.77 3.56
CA LEU A 110 22.93 9.73 2.37
C LEU A 110 24.13 10.68 2.46
N LYS A 111 25.18 10.30 1.73
CA LYS A 111 26.35 11.12 1.37
C LYS A 111 26.88 10.64 0.01
N GLY A 112 27.86 11.36 -0.52
CA GLY A 112 28.59 10.93 -1.72
C GLY A 112 28.13 11.67 -2.95
N GLN A 113 28.32 11.07 -4.11
CA GLN A 113 28.07 11.71 -5.40
C GLN A 113 27.38 10.71 -6.33
N PHE A 114 26.46 11.21 -7.15
CA PHE A 114 25.79 10.42 -8.18
C PHE A 114 25.65 11.23 -9.47
N ASP A 115 25.61 10.52 -10.59
CA ASP A 115 25.32 11.12 -11.88
C ASP A 115 23.85 10.94 -12.20
N LEU A 116 23.22 12.04 -12.58
CA LEU A 116 21.82 12.08 -12.94
C LEU A 116 21.73 12.22 -14.45
N GLU A 117 21.25 11.18 -15.12
CA GLU A 117 21.07 11.10 -16.58
C GLU A 117 19.59 10.94 -16.95
N GLY A 118 19.23 11.13 -18.21
CA GLY A 118 17.83 10.99 -18.63
C GLY A 118 17.68 10.62 -20.10
N GLU A 119 16.48 10.23 -20.49
CA GLU A 119 16.13 9.95 -21.88
C GLU A 119 14.79 10.58 -22.23
N PHE A 120 14.76 11.33 -23.33
CA PHE A 120 13.53 11.77 -23.98
C PHE A 120 13.30 10.97 -25.25
N SER A 121 12.17 10.27 -25.32
CA SER A 121 11.75 9.50 -26.49
C SER A 121 10.47 10.08 -27.09
N TYR A 122 10.40 10.13 -28.41
CA TYR A 122 9.28 10.73 -29.14
C TYR A 122 9.04 10.02 -30.48
N VAL A 123 7.86 10.22 -31.05
CA VAL A 123 7.51 9.74 -32.39
C VAL A 123 7.63 10.89 -33.38
N GLU A 124 8.37 10.70 -34.47
CA GLU A 124 8.42 11.66 -35.59
C GLU A 124 8.08 10.92 -36.89
N GLY A 125 6.92 11.24 -37.47
CA GLY A 125 6.32 10.41 -38.51
C GLY A 125 5.84 9.08 -37.92
N ASP A 126 6.37 7.96 -38.41
CA ASP A 126 6.09 6.60 -37.91
C ASP A 126 7.29 5.97 -37.18
N GLU A 127 8.37 6.75 -36.92
CA GLU A 127 9.58 6.25 -36.27
C GLU A 127 9.71 6.76 -34.82
N ARG A 128 10.11 5.85 -33.92
CA ARG A 128 10.47 6.21 -32.54
C ARG A 128 11.92 6.68 -32.49
N LYS A 129 12.13 7.88 -31.96
CA LYS A 129 13.44 8.48 -31.70
C LYS A 129 13.67 8.63 -30.20
N ALA A 130 14.93 8.70 -29.81
CA ALA A 130 15.35 8.92 -28.43
C ALA A 130 16.56 9.85 -28.38
N ILE A 131 16.59 10.70 -27.36
CA ILE A 131 17.68 11.61 -27.03
C ILE A 131 18.08 11.31 -25.60
N THR A 132 19.34 10.94 -25.40
CA THR A 132 19.93 10.84 -24.07
C THR A 132 20.36 12.23 -23.61
N VAL A 133 19.96 12.60 -22.41
CA VAL A 133 20.39 13.83 -21.73
C VAL A 133 21.77 13.57 -21.13
N ALA A 134 22.69 14.50 -21.33
CA ALA A 134 24.03 14.40 -20.76
C ALA A 134 23.95 14.27 -19.21
N PRO A 135 24.71 13.35 -18.60
CA PRO A 135 24.71 13.20 -17.15
C PRO A 135 25.18 14.47 -16.45
N VAL A 136 24.48 14.85 -15.38
CA VAL A 136 24.90 15.93 -14.47
C VAL A 136 25.23 15.32 -13.13
N SER A 137 26.43 15.61 -12.63
CA SER A 137 26.89 15.08 -11.36
C SER A 137 26.39 15.92 -10.19
N VAL A 138 25.82 15.27 -9.17
CA VAL A 138 25.26 15.91 -7.98
C VAL A 138 25.94 15.36 -6.73
N THR A 139 26.47 16.25 -5.90
CA THR A 139 27.10 15.91 -4.62
C THR A 139 26.09 16.01 -3.48
N ILE A 140 25.97 14.96 -2.69
CA ILE A 140 25.17 14.93 -1.46
C ILE A 140 26.08 15.20 -0.27
N THR A 141 25.94 16.38 0.34
CA THR A 141 26.58 16.65 1.62
C THR A 141 25.81 16.03 2.78
N PRO A 142 26.50 15.38 3.73
CA PRO A 142 25.82 14.64 4.78
C PRO A 142 24.97 15.55 5.69
N SER A 143 23.85 15.01 6.18
CA SER A 143 23.05 15.71 7.18
C SER A 143 23.87 15.94 8.48
N PRO A 144 23.75 17.12 9.11
CA PRO A 144 24.38 17.41 10.40
C PRO A 144 23.69 16.70 11.57
N THR A 145 22.43 16.26 11.41
CA THR A 145 21.66 15.61 12.48
C THR A 145 21.89 14.10 12.56
N ILE A 146 22.48 13.51 11.52
CA ILE A 146 22.74 12.06 11.45
C ILE A 146 24.14 11.77 11.94
N VAL A 147 24.24 10.78 12.85
CA VAL A 147 25.53 10.32 13.40
C VAL A 147 26.39 9.65 12.32
N PRO A 148 27.73 9.72 12.39
CA PRO A 148 28.62 9.21 11.34
C PRO A 148 28.41 7.74 10.96
N SER A 149 28.09 6.88 11.91
CA SER A 149 27.85 5.44 11.68
C SER A 149 26.55 5.14 10.93
N ALA A 150 25.58 6.06 10.93
CA ALA A 150 24.31 5.90 10.23
C ALA A 150 24.35 6.45 8.80
N LYS A 151 25.45 7.12 8.41
CA LYS A 151 25.65 7.70 7.08
C LYS A 151 26.10 6.63 6.09
N VAL A 152 25.47 6.61 4.93
CA VAL A 152 25.69 5.61 3.89
C VAL A 152 25.96 6.33 2.57
N ASP A 153 26.93 5.84 1.81
CA ASP A 153 27.16 6.35 0.46
C ASP A 153 25.96 6.03 -0.44
N ILE A 154 25.56 6.97 -1.30
CA ILE A 154 24.42 6.78 -2.21
C ILE A 154 24.58 5.57 -3.13
N ASN A 155 25.80 5.22 -3.50
CA ASN A 155 26.08 4.06 -4.36
C ASN A 155 25.95 2.73 -3.62
N ASP A 156 26.09 2.74 -2.29
CA ASP A 156 25.97 1.55 -1.43
C ASP A 156 24.55 1.40 -0.83
N PHE A 157 23.75 2.47 -0.85
CA PHE A 157 22.49 2.53 -0.11
C PHE A 157 21.48 1.46 -0.52
N ALA A 158 21.43 1.11 -1.81
CA ALA A 158 20.57 0.02 -2.29
C ALA A 158 20.92 -1.33 -1.61
N GLY A 159 22.22 -1.63 -1.47
CA GLY A 159 22.70 -2.83 -0.79
C GLY A 159 22.38 -2.81 0.70
N VAL A 160 22.50 -1.66 1.35
CA VAL A 160 22.11 -1.50 2.77
C VAL A 160 20.62 -1.74 2.96
N LEU A 161 19.76 -1.18 2.10
CA LEU A 161 18.31 -1.43 2.19
C LEU A 161 17.96 -2.91 1.99
N ALA A 162 18.66 -3.60 1.08
CA ALA A 162 18.49 -5.03 0.85
C ALA A 162 18.93 -5.85 2.08
N ALA A 163 20.10 -5.57 2.66
CA ALA A 163 20.59 -6.25 3.85
C ALA A 163 19.71 -5.98 5.09
N GLU A 164 19.22 -4.75 5.26
CA GLU A 164 18.25 -4.42 6.31
C GLU A 164 16.94 -5.18 6.11
N LYS A 165 16.46 -5.30 4.87
CA LYS A 165 15.27 -6.07 4.54
C LYS A 165 15.47 -7.55 4.90
N GLU A 166 16.57 -8.16 4.46
CA GLU A 166 16.89 -9.56 4.76
C GLU A 166 17.01 -9.81 6.27
N ALA A 167 17.67 -8.91 7.01
CA ALA A 167 17.77 -9.01 8.47
C ALA A 167 16.41 -8.89 9.18
N ILE A 168 15.49 -8.07 8.67
CA ILE A 168 14.11 -7.97 9.19
C ILE A 168 13.32 -9.24 8.85
N GLU A 169 13.44 -9.75 7.62
CA GLU A 169 12.81 -10.99 7.18
C GLU A 169 13.29 -12.20 8.01
N SER A 170 14.56 -12.21 8.43
CA SER A 170 15.11 -13.24 9.32
C SER A 170 14.90 -12.98 10.82
N SER A 171 14.37 -11.82 11.21
CA SER A 171 14.32 -11.39 12.63
C SER A 171 13.25 -12.10 13.47
N HIS A 172 12.28 -12.75 12.82
CA HIS A 172 11.22 -13.48 13.51
C HIS A 172 11.29 -14.94 13.09
N ASP A 173 11.34 -15.84 14.08
CA ASP A 173 11.15 -17.29 13.94
C ASP A 173 9.67 -17.55 13.52
N ILE A 174 9.30 -17.18 12.29
CA ILE A 174 7.97 -17.43 11.73
C ILE A 174 8.06 -18.63 10.81
N THR A 175 7.27 -19.63 11.14
CA THR A 175 7.15 -20.86 10.36
C THR A 175 5.70 -21.04 9.96
N CYS A 176 5.45 -21.21 8.66
CA CYS A 176 4.11 -21.45 8.13
C CYS A 176 4.08 -22.79 7.38
N LEU A 177 3.37 -23.76 7.95
CA LEU A 177 3.27 -25.10 7.39
C LEU A 177 1.84 -25.42 7.00
N ARG A 178 1.64 -25.93 5.79
CA ARG A 178 0.36 -26.47 5.34
C ARG A 178 0.41 -27.99 5.41
N GLN A 179 -0.53 -28.58 6.14
CA GLN A 179 -0.77 -30.02 6.07
C GLN A 179 -1.24 -30.37 4.65
N THR A 180 -0.69 -31.45 4.09
CA THR A 180 -1.14 -31.97 2.79
C THR A 180 -2.66 -32.09 2.78
N PRO A 181 -3.37 -31.38 1.89
CA PRO A 181 -4.83 -31.37 1.89
C PRO A 181 -5.41 -32.78 1.79
N TYR A 182 -6.50 -33.05 2.52
CA TYR A 182 -7.10 -34.38 2.58
C TYR A 182 -8.63 -34.29 2.55
N LYS A 183 -9.28 -35.34 2.06
CA LYS A 183 -10.75 -35.39 1.98
C LYS A 183 -11.37 -35.68 3.35
N THR A 184 -12.55 -35.14 3.61
CA THR A 184 -13.34 -35.54 4.78
C THR A 184 -13.76 -37.01 4.69
N VAL A 185 -13.96 -37.65 5.85
CA VAL A 185 -14.46 -39.04 5.93
C VAL A 185 -15.89 -39.15 5.39
N THR A 186 -16.68 -38.09 5.59
CA THR A 186 -18.03 -37.96 5.06
C THR A 186 -18.12 -36.74 4.15
N GLY A 187 -18.37 -36.95 2.85
CA GLY A 187 -18.53 -35.89 1.85
C GLY A 187 -17.39 -35.81 0.83
N ASN A 188 -17.44 -34.79 -0.02
CA ASN A 188 -16.43 -34.53 -1.06
C ASN A 188 -15.54 -33.31 -0.73
N ASP A 189 -15.76 -32.70 0.43
CA ASP A 189 -15.01 -31.52 0.87
C ASP A 189 -13.55 -31.91 1.16
N ILE A 190 -12.63 -30.99 0.88
CA ILE A 190 -11.21 -31.15 1.13
C ILE A 190 -10.82 -30.19 2.24
N ILE A 191 -10.17 -30.69 3.28
CA ILE A 191 -9.70 -29.89 4.41
C ILE A 191 -8.28 -29.40 4.13
N VAL A 192 -8.07 -28.12 4.40
CA VAL A 192 -6.74 -27.49 4.42
C VAL A 192 -6.51 -26.91 5.81
N ARG A 193 -5.40 -27.33 6.45
CA ARG A 193 -4.92 -26.77 7.71
C ARG A 193 -3.57 -26.09 7.53
N ILE A 194 -3.43 -24.93 8.16
CA ILE A 194 -2.19 -24.15 8.14
C ILE A 194 -1.80 -23.85 9.58
N LEU A 195 -0.60 -24.29 9.96
CA LEU A 195 0.06 -23.91 11.20
C LEU A 195 0.83 -22.60 10.96
N VAL A 196 0.62 -21.62 11.83
CA VAL A 196 1.41 -20.39 11.91
C VAL A 196 2.12 -20.38 13.26
N TYR A 197 3.42 -20.60 13.26
CA TYR A 197 4.27 -20.37 14.42
C TYR A 197 4.88 -18.96 14.33
N LYS A 198 4.86 -18.26 15.45
CA LYS A 198 5.16 -16.83 15.57
C LYS A 198 5.49 -16.48 17.02
N LYS A 199 6.66 -16.90 17.48
CA LYS A 199 7.21 -16.73 18.84
C LYS A 199 6.51 -15.69 19.74
N GLU A 200 6.66 -14.40 19.46
CA GLU A 200 6.03 -13.31 20.23
C GLU A 200 5.43 -12.20 19.34
N MET A 201 4.86 -12.56 18.17
CA MET A 201 4.23 -11.56 17.29
C MET A 201 2.72 -11.51 17.47
N ASN A 202 2.16 -10.31 17.73
CA ASN A 202 0.72 -10.09 17.89
C ASN A 202 0.18 -8.91 17.04
N LYS A 203 0.88 -8.56 15.95
CA LYS A 203 0.55 -7.43 15.08
C LYS A 203 -0.44 -7.83 13.96
N PHE A 204 -0.75 -6.87 13.09
CA PHE A 204 -1.49 -7.11 11.86
C PHE A 204 -0.76 -8.13 10.97
N ALA A 205 -1.51 -9.09 10.45
CA ALA A 205 -1.02 -10.04 9.46
C ALA A 205 -2.15 -10.60 8.60
N LYS A 206 -1.78 -11.23 7.49
CA LYS A 206 -2.71 -11.92 6.60
C LYS A 206 -2.12 -13.22 6.07
N ILE A 207 -2.99 -14.14 5.68
CA ILE A 207 -2.65 -15.28 4.82
C ILE A 207 -3.35 -15.09 3.48
N GLU A 208 -2.66 -15.40 2.39
CA GLU A 208 -3.22 -15.45 1.03
C GLU A 208 -2.83 -16.80 0.40
N GLU A 209 -3.81 -17.62 0.03
CA GLU A 209 -3.63 -18.91 -0.64
C GLU A 209 -4.33 -18.87 -2.01
N GLN A 210 -3.57 -19.12 -3.07
CA GLN A 210 -4.05 -19.24 -4.44
C GLN A 210 -4.61 -20.64 -4.66
N ILE A 211 -5.92 -20.73 -4.78
CA ILE A 211 -6.67 -21.97 -5.04
C ILE A 211 -6.92 -22.10 -6.56
N PRO A 212 -6.69 -23.27 -7.17
CA PRO A 212 -7.03 -23.50 -8.58
C PRO A 212 -8.52 -23.34 -8.90
N ASP A 213 -8.84 -23.11 -10.17
CA ASP A 213 -10.22 -23.04 -10.64
C ASP A 213 -10.99 -24.34 -10.39
N GLY A 214 -12.27 -24.21 -10.04
CA GLY A 214 -13.16 -25.34 -9.78
C GLY A 214 -13.25 -25.76 -8.32
N PHE A 215 -12.82 -24.89 -7.39
CA PHE A 215 -13.04 -25.05 -5.96
C PHE A 215 -13.70 -23.80 -5.37
N ASP A 216 -14.69 -23.98 -4.50
CA ASP A 216 -15.17 -22.94 -3.59
C ASP A 216 -14.49 -23.11 -2.22
N ALA A 217 -14.24 -22.03 -1.47
CA ALA A 217 -13.56 -22.11 -0.18
C ALA A 217 -14.38 -21.49 0.95
N LYS A 218 -14.45 -22.18 2.08
CA LYS A 218 -15.18 -21.71 3.28
C LYS A 218 -14.33 -21.89 4.53
N SER A 219 -14.27 -20.85 5.36
CA SER A 219 -13.63 -20.90 6.68
C SER A 219 -14.24 -22.01 7.54
N MET A 220 -13.39 -22.64 8.35
CA MET A 220 -13.80 -23.56 9.42
C MET A 220 -13.33 -23.05 10.78
N ASP A 221 -12.03 -22.81 10.92
CA ASP A 221 -11.43 -22.15 12.07
C ASP A 221 -10.47 -21.08 11.56
N SER A 222 -10.71 -19.84 11.92
CA SER A 222 -9.87 -18.71 11.51
C SER A 222 -9.09 -18.11 12.67
N LYS A 223 -9.22 -18.62 13.91
CA LYS A 223 -8.60 -18.04 15.11
C LYS A 223 -8.80 -16.52 15.17
N ASP A 224 -10.07 -16.10 15.14
CA ASP A 224 -10.54 -14.71 15.08
C ASP A 224 -10.15 -13.90 13.82
N GLY A 225 -9.52 -14.55 12.85
CA GLY A 225 -9.22 -13.98 11.55
C GLY A 225 -10.47 -13.78 10.69
N ILE A 226 -10.49 -12.72 9.89
CA ILE A 226 -11.54 -12.48 8.90
C ILE A 226 -11.20 -13.27 7.64
N PHE A 227 -12.06 -14.22 7.26
CA PHE A 227 -11.89 -15.02 6.05
C PHE A 227 -12.64 -14.42 4.85
N THR A 228 -11.98 -14.38 3.69
CA THR A 228 -12.59 -14.10 2.39
C THR A 228 -12.13 -15.10 1.34
N PHE A 229 -13.02 -15.47 0.41
CA PHE A 229 -12.64 -16.19 -0.81
C PHE A 229 -13.18 -15.44 -2.01
N LYS A 230 -12.30 -15.05 -2.94
CA LYS A 230 -12.67 -14.32 -4.15
C LYS A 230 -11.58 -14.49 -5.21
N ASP A 231 -11.98 -14.61 -6.46
CA ASP A 231 -11.06 -14.65 -7.61
C ASP A 231 -9.95 -15.72 -7.44
N GLY A 232 -10.32 -16.88 -6.87
CA GLY A 232 -9.41 -17.99 -6.58
C GLY A 232 -8.51 -17.80 -5.36
N ILE A 233 -8.64 -16.71 -4.60
CA ILE A 233 -7.77 -16.41 -3.46
C ILE A 233 -8.53 -16.62 -2.15
N ALA A 234 -8.07 -17.55 -1.32
CA ALA A 234 -8.49 -17.71 0.07
C ALA A 234 -7.62 -16.82 0.96
N LYS A 235 -8.24 -15.90 1.69
CA LYS A 235 -7.55 -14.89 2.48
C LYS A 235 -8.04 -14.90 3.92
N PHE A 236 -7.09 -14.83 4.85
CA PHE A 236 -7.36 -14.59 6.26
C PHE A 236 -6.67 -13.30 6.68
N VAL A 237 -7.32 -12.45 7.47
CA VAL A 237 -6.75 -11.18 7.93
C VAL A 237 -6.97 -11.01 9.42
N TRP A 238 -5.88 -10.73 10.15
CA TRP A 238 -5.88 -10.39 11.56
C TRP A 238 -5.46 -8.95 11.75
N MET A 239 -6.24 -8.21 12.55
CA MET A 239 -5.80 -6.89 13.05
C MET A 239 -4.71 -7.06 14.12
N ASN A 240 -4.86 -8.08 14.95
CA ASN A 240 -3.85 -8.57 15.88
C ASN A 240 -3.88 -10.09 15.79
N LEU A 241 -2.72 -10.71 15.59
CA LEU A 241 -2.61 -12.17 15.64
C LEU A 241 -2.98 -12.71 17.05
N PRO A 242 -3.40 -13.98 17.15
CA PRO A 242 -3.57 -14.66 18.43
C PRO A 242 -2.35 -14.47 19.35
N PRO A 243 -2.51 -14.30 20.68
CA PRO A 243 -1.38 -14.03 21.57
C PRO A 243 -0.45 -15.24 21.77
N GLU A 244 -0.96 -16.46 21.56
CA GLU A 244 -0.22 -17.73 21.61
C GLU A 244 0.96 -17.77 20.63
N SER A 245 2.06 -18.45 20.97
CA SER A 245 3.28 -18.52 20.13
C SER A 245 3.07 -19.19 18.77
N GLY A 246 1.93 -19.84 18.56
CA GLY A 246 1.41 -20.13 17.24
C GLY A 246 0.02 -20.71 17.30
N PHE A 247 -0.58 -20.94 16.14
CA PHE A 247 -1.96 -21.39 16.02
C PHE A 247 -2.20 -22.14 14.71
N VAL A 248 -3.24 -22.96 14.69
CA VAL A 248 -3.70 -23.65 13.47
C VAL A 248 -5.00 -23.01 13.00
N ILE A 249 -5.08 -22.70 11.71
CA ILE A 249 -6.34 -22.36 11.03
C ILE A 249 -6.77 -23.50 10.12
N ALA A 250 -8.06 -23.53 9.81
CA ALA A 250 -8.65 -24.48 8.89
C ALA A 250 -9.67 -23.82 7.96
N TYR A 251 -9.63 -24.23 6.69
CA TYR A 251 -10.72 -24.00 5.75
C TYR A 251 -11.00 -25.27 4.96
N ARG A 252 -12.20 -25.33 4.37
CA ARG A 252 -12.59 -26.40 3.47
C ARG A 252 -12.73 -25.89 2.04
N LEU A 253 -12.32 -26.74 1.11
CA LEU A 253 -12.52 -26.59 -0.32
C LEU A 253 -13.66 -27.51 -0.76
N ILE A 254 -14.61 -26.95 -1.49
CA ILE A 254 -15.77 -27.65 -2.06
C ILE A 254 -15.50 -27.79 -3.56
N PRO A 255 -15.17 -29.00 -4.06
CA PRO A 255 -14.87 -29.20 -5.48
C PRO A 255 -16.13 -29.03 -6.33
N ALA A 256 -16.00 -28.34 -7.46
CA ALA A 256 -17.01 -28.30 -8.51
C ALA A 256 -16.77 -29.41 -9.54
N GLY A 257 -17.85 -30.08 -9.96
CA GLY A 257 -17.78 -31.13 -10.97
C GLY A 257 -16.98 -32.35 -10.51
N SER A 258 -16.01 -32.80 -11.32
CA SER A 258 -15.19 -33.98 -11.06
C SER A 258 -13.83 -33.68 -10.40
N ARG A 259 -13.61 -32.44 -9.93
CA ARG A 259 -12.34 -32.04 -9.30
C ARG A 259 -12.11 -32.84 -8.02
N THR A 260 -10.85 -33.17 -7.77
CA THR A 260 -10.42 -33.92 -6.59
C THR A 260 -9.17 -33.31 -5.95
N VAL A 261 -8.73 -33.89 -4.83
CA VAL A 261 -7.52 -33.45 -4.12
C VAL A 261 -6.26 -33.50 -4.97
N THR A 262 -6.18 -34.38 -5.98
CA THR A 262 -5.01 -34.46 -6.88
C THR A 262 -4.93 -33.29 -7.86
N ASP A 263 -6.02 -32.53 -8.01
CA ASP A 263 -6.06 -31.33 -8.86
C ASP A 263 -5.63 -30.07 -8.09
N LEU A 264 -5.31 -30.19 -6.79
CA LEU A 264 -4.89 -29.06 -5.97
C LEU A 264 -3.39 -28.80 -6.09
N ASN A 265 -3.07 -27.62 -6.57
CA ASN A 265 -1.75 -27.00 -6.40
C ASN A 265 -1.95 -25.63 -5.77
N ILE A 266 -1.83 -25.57 -4.45
CA ILE A 266 -2.07 -24.34 -3.69
C ILE A 266 -0.72 -23.67 -3.43
N ASN A 267 -0.60 -22.38 -3.72
CA ASN A 267 0.54 -21.58 -3.32
C ASN A 267 0.07 -20.50 -2.37
N GLY A 268 0.72 -20.34 -1.24
CA GLY A 268 0.30 -19.33 -0.28
C GLY A 268 1.43 -18.70 0.48
N LYS A 269 1.09 -17.58 1.11
CA LYS A 269 2.01 -16.78 1.91
C LYS A 269 1.31 -16.23 3.14
N PHE A 270 2.07 -16.08 4.20
CA PHE A 270 1.75 -15.28 5.37
C PHE A 270 2.44 -13.92 5.23
N SER A 271 1.74 -12.81 5.43
CA SER A 271 2.29 -11.47 5.33
C SER A 271 2.04 -10.66 6.59
N TYR A 272 3.04 -9.90 7.05
CA TYR A 272 2.91 -9.00 8.21
C TYR A 272 3.68 -7.69 7.97
N ILE A 273 3.41 -6.68 8.81
CA ILE A 273 4.11 -5.38 8.73
C ILE A 273 5.10 -5.23 9.88
N GLU A 274 6.38 -5.07 9.54
CA GLU A 274 7.45 -4.77 10.49
C GLU A 274 8.20 -3.52 10.05
N GLN A 275 8.35 -2.56 10.95
CA GLN A 275 8.99 -1.26 10.66
C GLN A 275 8.44 -0.55 9.40
N GLY A 276 7.14 -0.72 9.11
CA GLY A 276 6.48 -0.12 7.95
C GLY A 276 6.69 -0.86 6.61
N ARG A 277 7.40 -2.00 6.61
CA ARG A 277 7.61 -2.86 5.44
C ARG A 277 6.70 -4.08 5.51
N ASN A 278 6.13 -4.49 4.37
CA ASN A 278 5.41 -5.76 4.27
C ASN A 278 6.43 -6.90 4.10
N ILE A 279 6.36 -7.89 4.98
CA ILE A 279 7.21 -9.08 4.99
C ILE A 279 6.34 -10.27 4.61
N ASP A 280 6.77 -11.06 3.61
CA ASP A 280 6.06 -12.24 3.13
C ASP A 280 6.85 -13.52 3.47
N VAL A 281 6.21 -14.44 4.18
CA VAL A 281 6.74 -15.77 4.55
C VAL A 281 5.97 -16.83 3.74
N PRO A 282 6.65 -17.69 2.95
CA PRO A 282 5.97 -18.71 2.17
C PRO A 282 5.32 -19.77 3.07
N ILE A 283 4.14 -20.26 2.68
CA ILE A 283 3.50 -21.40 3.32
C ILE A 283 4.00 -22.68 2.66
N VAL A 284 4.69 -23.52 3.42
CA VAL A 284 5.31 -24.74 2.91
C VAL A 284 4.41 -25.94 3.16
N GLN A 285 4.03 -26.66 2.09
CA GLN A 285 3.23 -27.87 2.23
C GLN A 285 4.08 -29.07 2.66
N GLN A 286 3.59 -29.84 3.64
CA GLN A 286 4.25 -31.03 4.15
C GLN A 286 3.26 -32.17 4.46
N SER A 287 3.76 -33.40 4.51
CA SER A 287 2.98 -34.59 4.90
C SER A 287 2.99 -34.75 6.43
N ILE A 288 2.26 -33.87 7.11
CA ILE A 288 2.16 -33.79 8.58
C ILE A 288 0.69 -33.86 9.03
N ASP A 289 0.43 -34.11 10.32
CA ASP A 289 -0.91 -34.00 10.90
C ASP A 289 -1.00 -32.80 11.85
N LEU A 290 -1.95 -31.91 11.60
CA LEU A 290 -2.21 -30.72 12.40
C LEU A 290 -3.53 -30.81 13.20
N SER A 291 -4.16 -31.99 13.27
CA SER A 291 -5.46 -32.15 13.95
C SER A 291 -5.42 -31.80 15.43
N ASP A 292 -4.34 -32.20 16.11
CA ASP A 292 -4.21 -32.13 17.56
C ASP A 292 -3.09 -31.17 17.99
N VAL A 293 -2.64 -30.30 17.08
CA VAL A 293 -1.61 -29.30 17.40
C VAL A 293 -2.25 -28.10 18.09
N ASP A 294 -1.79 -27.82 19.30
CA ASP A 294 -2.24 -26.72 20.13
C ASP A 294 -1.05 -26.01 20.81
N GLU A 295 -1.33 -24.97 21.61
CA GLU A 295 -0.31 -24.19 22.30
C GLU A 295 0.62 -25.05 23.19
N THR A 296 0.14 -26.18 23.71
CA THR A 296 0.89 -27.01 24.67
C THR A 296 1.90 -27.94 24.02
N ASN A 297 1.68 -28.34 22.77
CA ASN A 297 2.52 -29.32 22.06
C ASN A 297 3.23 -28.76 20.83
N MET A 298 2.95 -27.52 20.45
CA MET A 298 3.43 -26.89 19.21
C MET A 298 4.95 -26.88 19.04
N GLU A 299 5.69 -26.43 20.05
CA GLU A 299 7.15 -26.34 19.94
C GLU A 299 7.78 -27.73 19.78
N THR A 300 7.24 -28.73 20.50
CA THR A 300 7.68 -30.12 20.37
C THR A 300 7.34 -30.68 18.98
N PHE A 301 6.16 -30.36 18.46
CA PHE A 301 5.75 -30.71 17.11
C PHE A 301 6.69 -30.11 16.06
N LEU A 302 6.99 -28.81 16.13
CA LEU A 302 7.91 -28.14 15.20
C LEU A 302 9.32 -28.75 15.24
N ALA A 303 9.84 -29.03 16.44
CA ALA A 303 11.13 -29.70 16.59
C ALA A 303 11.14 -31.11 15.96
N SER A 304 10.03 -31.86 16.05
CA SER A 304 9.93 -33.17 15.40
C SER A 304 9.93 -33.07 13.87
N VAL A 305 9.23 -32.05 13.34
CA VAL A 305 9.17 -31.77 11.89
C VAL A 305 10.56 -31.38 11.35
N GLU A 306 11.31 -30.55 12.06
CA GLU A 306 12.67 -30.15 11.66
C GLU A 306 13.65 -31.33 11.64
N ASN A 307 13.53 -32.26 12.58
CA ASN A 307 14.40 -33.44 12.67
C ASN A 307 13.96 -34.62 11.79
N GLY A 308 12.82 -34.50 11.09
CA GLY A 308 12.26 -35.57 10.24
C GLY A 308 11.71 -36.76 11.04
N GLU A 309 11.37 -36.54 12.32
CA GLU A 309 10.77 -37.55 13.20
C GLU A 309 9.24 -37.55 13.03
N ALA A 310 8.60 -38.71 13.22
CA ALA A 310 7.15 -38.79 13.20
C ALA A 310 6.57 -37.98 14.38
N PRO A 311 5.63 -37.05 14.15
CA PRO A 311 5.11 -36.20 15.21
C PRO A 311 4.42 -37.05 16.30
N PRO A 312 4.48 -36.61 17.57
CA PRO A 312 3.92 -37.37 18.68
C PRO A 312 2.42 -37.58 18.50
N SER A 313 1.99 -38.84 18.56
CA SER A 313 0.56 -39.23 18.54
C SER A 313 -0.13 -38.71 19.82
N PRO A 314 -1.41 -38.29 19.76
CA PRO A 314 -2.14 -37.79 20.93
C PRO A 314 -2.18 -38.84 22.05
N ARG A 315 -2.12 -38.36 23.30
CA ARG A 315 -2.29 -39.16 24.52
C ARG A 315 -3.59 -39.94 24.47
N ASP A 316 -3.51 -41.25 24.70
CA ASP A 316 -4.64 -42.08 25.13
C ASP A 316 -5.11 -41.59 26.51
N GLU A 317 -6.10 -40.71 26.56
CA GLU A 317 -6.94 -40.55 27.76
C GLU A 317 -8.26 -41.29 27.52
N GLU A 318 -8.43 -42.39 28.26
CA GLU A 318 -9.67 -43.18 28.32
C GLU A 318 -10.90 -42.28 28.55
N PRO A 319 -12.03 -42.53 27.89
CA PRO A 319 -13.23 -41.72 28.06
C PRO A 319 -13.87 -41.96 29.42
N THR A 320 -13.81 -40.97 30.31
CA THR A 320 -14.66 -40.90 31.49
C THR A 320 -16.09 -40.58 31.06
N ILE A 321 -16.95 -41.58 31.17
CA ILE A 321 -18.40 -41.47 30.95
C ILE A 321 -18.97 -40.49 31.99
N ILE A 322 -19.57 -39.40 31.53
CA ILE A 322 -20.47 -38.55 32.33
C ILE A 322 -21.85 -38.64 31.68
N GLU A 323 -22.79 -39.21 32.42
CA GLU A 323 -24.22 -39.24 32.10
C GLU A 323 -24.80 -37.81 32.03
N GLU A 324 -25.41 -37.46 30.90
CA GLU A 324 -26.28 -36.30 30.78
C GLU A 324 -27.72 -36.68 31.16
N GLU A 325 -28.28 -36.02 32.19
CA GLU A 325 -29.73 -35.93 32.38
C GLU A 325 -30.30 -34.72 31.60
N PRO A 326 -31.54 -34.82 31.06
CA PRO A 326 -32.08 -33.83 30.14
C PRO A 326 -32.82 -32.71 30.88
N VAL A 327 -32.64 -31.44 30.46
CA VAL A 327 -33.50 -30.34 30.90
C VAL A 327 -34.10 -29.58 29.72
N ILE A 328 -35.39 -29.31 29.89
CA ILE A 328 -36.43 -28.96 28.93
C ILE A 328 -36.36 -27.48 28.50
N LYS A 329 -36.79 -27.25 27.25
CA LYS A 329 -37.04 -25.97 26.57
C LYS A 329 -38.02 -25.08 27.33
N GLU A 330 -37.73 -23.78 27.41
CA GLU A 330 -38.73 -22.71 27.32
C GLU A 330 -38.19 -21.46 26.58
N LYS A 331 -38.95 -20.99 25.58
CA LYS A 331 -38.90 -19.63 25.00
C LYS A 331 -39.95 -18.78 25.72
N PRO A 332 -39.78 -17.45 25.90
CA PRO A 332 -40.40 -16.48 24.97
C PRO A 332 -39.69 -15.07 24.97
N PRO A 333 -40.28 -13.97 24.45
CA PRO A 333 -40.48 -13.63 23.04
C PRO A 333 -39.76 -12.32 22.62
N VAL A 334 -39.71 -12.12 21.30
CA VAL A 334 -39.22 -10.95 20.57
C VAL A 334 -40.05 -9.69 20.89
N LYS A 335 -39.38 -8.53 21.00
CA LYS A 335 -40.00 -7.22 20.82
C LYS A 335 -39.12 -6.31 19.98
N GLU A 336 -39.65 -6.00 18.81
CA GLU A 336 -39.14 -5.14 17.76
C GLU A 336 -39.56 -3.70 18.04
N THR A 337 -38.62 -2.75 17.94
CA THR A 337 -38.90 -1.34 17.68
C THR A 337 -37.71 -0.71 16.95
N GLU A 338 -37.95 -0.33 15.70
CA GLU A 338 -37.13 0.63 14.94
C GLU A 338 -37.21 2.04 15.56
N PRO A 339 -36.33 2.95 15.13
CA PRO A 339 -36.89 3.99 14.25
C PRO A 339 -36.03 4.31 13.02
N ILE A 340 -36.77 4.53 11.94
CA ILE A 340 -36.44 5.11 10.65
C ILE A 340 -36.11 6.60 10.80
N VAL A 341 -35.04 7.09 10.14
CA VAL A 341 -35.04 8.40 9.46
C VAL A 341 -34.26 8.31 8.15
N GLU A 342 -35.06 8.15 7.11
CA GLU A 342 -35.03 8.73 5.76
C GLU A 342 -33.73 9.20 5.10
N THR A 343 -33.55 8.57 3.94
CA THR A 343 -32.59 8.66 2.86
C THR A 343 -32.72 9.96 2.05
N GLU A 344 -31.59 10.56 1.66
CA GLU A 344 -31.51 11.23 0.35
C GLU A 344 -30.63 10.39 -0.58
N ALA A 345 -31.25 9.97 -1.68
CA ALA A 345 -30.70 9.05 -2.66
C ALA A 345 -29.57 9.70 -3.48
N PHE A 346 -28.44 8.98 -3.59
CA PHE A 346 -27.55 9.09 -4.73
C PHE A 346 -27.51 7.72 -5.41
N THR A 347 -28.35 7.58 -6.43
CA THR A 347 -28.40 6.39 -7.28
C THR A 347 -27.22 6.41 -8.24
N LYS A 348 -26.22 5.58 -7.95
CA LYS A 348 -25.39 4.90 -8.96
C LYS A 348 -25.10 3.52 -8.40
N GLU A 349 -25.52 2.49 -9.13
CA GLU A 349 -25.22 1.09 -8.83
C GLU A 349 -23.70 0.92 -8.73
N GLN A 350 -23.18 0.81 -7.51
CA GLN A 350 -21.83 0.35 -7.24
C GLN A 350 -21.92 -0.89 -6.36
N ARG A 351 -21.28 -1.98 -6.81
CA ARG A 351 -21.08 -3.20 -6.02
C ARG A 351 -20.41 -2.80 -4.68
N PRO A 352 -20.76 -3.44 -3.55
CA PRO A 352 -20.14 -3.12 -2.27
C PRO A 352 -18.62 -3.37 -2.36
N THR A 353 -17.84 -2.30 -2.18
CA THR A 353 -16.38 -2.32 -2.11
C THR A 353 -15.96 -3.16 -0.91
N LYS A 354 -15.09 -4.17 -1.13
CA LYS A 354 -14.56 -4.99 -0.03
C LYS A 354 -13.43 -4.22 0.66
N PHE A 355 -13.17 -4.50 1.93
CA PHE A 355 -12.09 -3.85 2.70
C PHE A 355 -10.75 -3.80 1.96
N GLU A 356 -10.42 -4.87 1.23
CA GLU A 356 -9.17 -5.05 0.48
C GLU A 356 -9.00 -4.06 -0.69
N ASP A 357 -10.10 -3.43 -1.13
CA ASP A 357 -10.10 -2.45 -2.21
C ASP A 357 -9.89 -1.01 -1.69
N ILE A 358 -9.79 -0.81 -0.36
CA ILE A 358 -9.59 0.52 0.25
C ILE A 358 -8.08 0.81 0.28
N PRO A 359 -7.60 1.87 -0.42
CA PRO A 359 -6.19 2.23 -0.38
C PRO A 359 -5.71 2.49 1.05
N PRO A 360 -4.51 2.01 1.45
CA PRO A 360 -3.95 2.27 2.79
C PRO A 360 -3.89 3.76 3.15
N THR A 361 -3.77 4.64 2.14
CA THR A 361 -3.79 6.10 2.29
C THR A 361 -5.14 6.64 2.79
N MET A 362 -6.23 5.89 2.65
CA MET A 362 -7.56 6.24 3.17
C MET A 362 -7.81 5.69 4.56
N LEU A 363 -7.05 4.68 4.99
CA LEU A 363 -7.19 4.10 6.32
C LEU A 363 -6.62 5.04 7.39
N LEU A 364 -7.19 4.95 8.59
CA LEU A 364 -6.72 5.68 9.76
C LEU A 364 -5.32 5.16 10.15
N PRO A 365 -4.26 5.99 10.07
CA PRO A 365 -2.94 5.58 10.54
C PRO A 365 -2.92 5.43 12.07
N VAL A 366 -2.08 4.53 12.56
CA VAL A 366 -1.82 4.39 14.00
C VAL A 366 -0.89 5.50 14.46
N GLU A 367 -1.38 6.35 15.36
CA GLU A 367 -0.58 7.38 16.04
C GLU A 367 -0.27 6.95 17.49
N THR A 368 0.91 7.31 17.99
CA THR A 368 1.36 7.04 19.36
C THR A 368 0.85 8.11 20.33
N GLY A 369 0.64 7.73 21.59
CA GLY A 369 0.08 8.61 22.61
C GLY A 369 -1.45 8.70 22.58
N ILE A 370 -2.00 9.67 23.31
CA ILE A 370 -3.44 9.96 23.35
C ILE A 370 -3.76 11.08 22.37
N TYR A 371 -4.74 10.84 21.50
CA TYR A 371 -5.19 11.81 20.52
C TYR A 371 -6.69 11.69 20.27
N TYR A 372 -7.27 12.77 19.76
CA TYR A 372 -8.70 12.91 19.51
C TYR A 372 -8.97 13.12 18.02
N ARG A 373 -10.11 12.62 17.54
CA ARG A 373 -10.57 12.80 16.16
C ARG A 373 -12.05 13.11 16.13
N VAL A 374 -12.52 13.76 15.07
CA VAL A 374 -13.95 14.03 14.87
C VAL A 374 -14.52 13.00 13.90
N GLN A 375 -15.38 12.11 14.40
CA GLN A 375 -16.09 11.13 13.58
C GLN A 375 -17.29 11.81 12.90
N LEU A 376 -17.42 11.64 11.59
CA LEU A 376 -18.43 12.26 10.73
C LEU A 376 -19.62 11.33 10.48
N ALA A 377 -19.35 10.03 10.30
CA ALA A 377 -20.36 9.01 10.03
C ALA A 377 -19.86 7.61 10.39
N ALA A 378 -20.79 6.68 10.53
CA ALA A 378 -20.54 5.24 10.47
C ALA A 378 -21.59 4.64 9.54
N VAL A 379 -21.16 3.84 8.55
CA VAL A 379 -22.08 3.15 7.63
C VAL A 379 -21.63 1.70 7.43
N HIS A 380 -22.56 0.81 7.10
CA HIS A 380 -22.27 -0.60 6.84
C HIS A 380 -21.81 -0.89 5.40
N VAL A 381 -22.04 0.07 4.50
CA VAL A 381 -21.61 -0.01 3.10
C VAL A 381 -20.48 0.99 2.91
N PHE A 382 -19.39 0.54 2.29
CA PHE A 382 -18.29 1.45 1.98
C PHE A 382 -18.78 2.54 1.03
N VAL A 383 -18.39 3.76 1.35
CA VAL A 383 -18.48 4.90 0.44
C VAL A 383 -17.12 5.58 0.37
N ASP A 384 -16.70 5.96 -0.83
CA ASP A 384 -15.43 6.67 -1.04
C ASP A 384 -15.47 8.06 -0.35
N PRO A 385 -14.58 8.33 0.63
CA PRO A 385 -14.54 9.59 1.33
C PRO A 385 -14.29 10.79 0.41
N LEU A 386 -13.53 10.62 -0.68
CA LEU A 386 -13.27 11.69 -1.64
C LEU A 386 -14.54 12.06 -2.40
N SER A 387 -15.38 11.09 -2.74
CA SER A 387 -16.65 11.32 -3.40
C SER A 387 -17.68 11.98 -2.47
N VAL A 388 -17.80 11.52 -1.23
CA VAL A 388 -18.83 12.01 -0.28
C VAL A 388 -18.47 13.36 0.34
N TYR A 389 -17.20 13.52 0.74
CA TYR A 389 -16.80 14.65 1.58
C TYR A 389 -16.18 15.82 0.82
N LYS A 390 -15.90 15.68 -0.49
CA LYS A 390 -15.40 16.78 -1.34
C LYS A 390 -16.31 18.01 -1.32
N LYS A 391 -17.64 17.82 -1.28
CA LYS A 391 -18.62 18.92 -1.22
C LYS A 391 -18.49 19.81 0.02
N TYR A 392 -17.89 19.31 1.10
CA TYR A 392 -17.68 20.08 2.33
C TYR A 392 -16.36 20.88 2.31
N GLY A 393 -15.50 20.71 1.30
CA GLY A 393 -14.28 21.51 1.16
C GLY A 393 -13.34 21.39 2.37
N PHE A 394 -13.14 20.18 2.87
CA PHE A 394 -12.19 19.93 3.95
C PHE A 394 -10.76 20.06 3.43
N THR A 395 -9.90 20.73 4.20
CA THR A 395 -8.45 20.80 3.93
C THR A 395 -7.68 19.60 4.49
N ARG A 396 -8.34 18.79 5.34
CA ARG A 396 -7.76 17.59 5.95
C ARG A 396 -8.45 16.34 5.38
N PRO A 397 -7.71 15.24 5.14
CA PRO A 397 -8.30 14.02 4.63
C PRO A 397 -9.23 13.37 5.66
N VAL A 398 -10.34 12.84 5.18
CA VAL A 398 -11.20 11.92 5.95
C VAL A 398 -10.56 10.54 5.91
N LYS A 399 -10.40 9.93 7.08
CA LYS A 399 -9.79 8.61 7.28
C LYS A 399 -10.83 7.60 7.72
N ILE A 400 -10.60 6.33 7.37
CA ILE A 400 -11.50 5.21 7.60
C ILE A 400 -10.94 4.32 8.71
N GLU A 401 -11.74 4.08 9.74
CA GLU A 401 -11.57 3.01 10.73
C GLU A 401 -12.65 1.95 10.48
N ILE A 402 -12.29 0.67 10.51
CA ILE A 402 -13.26 -0.42 10.36
C ILE A 402 -13.37 -1.16 11.67
N HIS A 403 -14.59 -1.26 12.18
CA HIS A 403 -14.84 -1.93 13.45
C HIS A 403 -16.25 -2.50 13.46
N GLY A 404 -16.36 -3.83 13.62
CA GLY A 404 -17.63 -4.54 13.75
C GLY A 404 -18.52 -4.42 12.50
N GLY A 405 -17.92 -4.47 11.31
CA GLY A 405 -18.65 -4.31 10.05
C GLY A 405 -19.12 -2.90 9.72
N TRP A 406 -18.65 -1.88 10.47
CA TRP A 406 -18.89 -0.48 10.18
C TRP A 406 -17.65 0.19 9.58
N TYR A 407 -17.86 0.95 8.50
CA TYR A 407 -16.91 1.94 8.00
C TYR A 407 -17.14 3.24 8.75
N LYS A 408 -16.19 3.60 9.61
CA LYS A 408 -16.24 4.81 10.45
C LYS A 408 -15.34 5.87 9.83
N TYR A 409 -15.92 7.03 9.52
CA TYR A 409 -15.24 8.12 8.83
C TYR A 409 -14.87 9.19 9.84
N SER A 410 -13.58 9.53 9.96
CA SER A 410 -13.10 10.53 10.92
C SER A 410 -12.07 11.49 10.30
N ILE A 411 -12.06 12.73 10.78
CA ILE A 411 -11.22 13.80 10.24
C ILE A 411 -10.41 14.48 11.35
N GLY A 412 -9.18 14.87 10.99
CA GLY A 412 -8.23 15.52 11.89
C GLY A 412 -7.64 14.57 12.92
N SER A 413 -6.48 14.95 13.47
CA SER A 413 -5.90 14.38 14.68
C SER A 413 -5.54 15.55 15.57
N PHE A 414 -6.02 15.53 16.81
CA PHE A 414 -5.91 16.64 17.76
C PHE A 414 -5.26 16.13 19.04
N PRO A 415 -4.25 16.83 19.58
CA PRO A 415 -3.53 16.40 20.78
C PRO A 415 -4.34 16.60 22.06
N ASN A 416 -5.39 17.43 22.04
CA ASN A 416 -6.25 17.70 23.19
C ASN A 416 -7.74 17.72 22.80
N TYR A 417 -8.60 17.48 23.79
CA TYR A 417 -10.04 17.39 23.63
C TYR A 417 -10.68 18.72 23.22
N ARG A 418 -10.16 19.84 23.74
CA ARG A 418 -10.69 21.18 23.45
C ARG A 418 -10.61 21.51 21.96
N GLU A 419 -9.46 21.30 21.32
CA GLU A 419 -9.29 21.53 19.88
C GLU A 419 -10.20 20.62 19.04
N ALA A 420 -10.32 19.35 19.43
CA ALA A 420 -11.22 18.42 18.75
C ALA A 420 -12.69 18.85 18.87
N LYS A 421 -13.09 19.36 20.03
CA LYS A 421 -14.44 19.87 20.28
C LYS A 421 -14.71 21.14 19.46
N GLU A 422 -13.79 22.10 19.43
CA GLU A 422 -13.91 23.31 18.61
C GLU A 422 -14.02 22.97 17.11
N PHE A 423 -13.19 22.04 16.63
CA PHE A 423 -13.27 21.57 15.25
C PHE A 423 -14.61 20.88 14.97
N ARG A 424 -15.11 20.06 15.90
CA ARG A 424 -16.44 19.43 15.79
C ARG A 424 -17.55 20.47 15.69
N GLU A 425 -17.50 21.56 16.47
CA GLU A 425 -18.48 22.64 16.39
C GLU A 425 -18.44 23.34 15.02
N MET A 426 -17.25 23.60 14.47
CA MET A 426 -17.10 24.13 13.10
C MET A 426 -17.68 23.18 12.05
N VAL A 427 -17.42 21.87 12.18
CA VAL A 427 -18.00 20.83 11.30
C VAL A 427 -19.53 20.83 11.37
N ALA A 428 -20.10 20.93 12.58
CA ALA A 428 -21.55 20.95 12.77
C ALA A 428 -22.20 22.23 12.22
N THR A 429 -21.60 23.39 12.45
CA THR A 429 -22.19 24.70 12.15
C THR A 429 -21.90 25.17 10.73
N THR A 430 -20.63 25.15 10.31
CA THR A 430 -20.18 25.68 9.01
C THR A 430 -20.34 24.65 7.90
N LYS A 431 -20.11 23.36 8.20
CA LYS A 431 -20.22 22.28 7.21
C LYS A 431 -21.56 21.55 7.27
N ARG A 432 -22.44 21.90 8.22
CA ARG A 432 -23.79 21.34 8.40
C ARG A 432 -23.82 19.82 8.58
N ILE A 433 -22.80 19.26 9.26
CA ILE A 433 -22.75 17.84 9.62
C ILE A 433 -23.05 17.72 11.13
N SER A 434 -24.33 17.78 11.49
CA SER A 434 -24.78 17.82 12.89
C SER A 434 -24.49 16.54 13.69
N GLY A 435 -24.39 15.39 13.01
CA GLY A 435 -24.09 14.08 13.60
C GLY A 435 -22.62 13.86 13.98
N ALA A 436 -21.74 14.85 13.78
CA ALA A 436 -20.32 14.70 14.11
C ALA A 436 -20.09 14.67 15.62
N PHE A 437 -19.17 13.82 16.10
CA PHE A 437 -18.79 13.73 17.52
C PHE A 437 -17.31 13.41 17.72
N VAL A 438 -16.79 13.73 18.91
CA VAL A 438 -15.38 13.51 19.25
C VAL A 438 -15.14 12.06 19.68
N THR A 439 -14.05 11.49 19.21
CA THR A 439 -13.56 10.14 19.50
C THR A 439 -12.14 10.23 20.03
N ALA A 440 -11.74 9.30 20.90
CA ALA A 440 -10.42 9.29 21.52
C ALA A 440 -9.69 7.96 21.25
N TYR A 441 -8.38 8.04 21.13
CA TYR A 441 -7.51 6.91 20.85
C TYR A 441 -6.28 6.97 21.74
N GLN A 442 -5.75 5.80 22.09
CA GLN A 442 -4.47 5.61 22.76
C GLN A 442 -3.66 4.59 21.97
N ASN A 443 -2.52 5.00 21.40
CA ASN A 443 -1.66 4.12 20.61
C ASN A 443 -2.42 3.37 19.50
N GLY A 444 -3.29 4.07 18.76
CA GLY A 444 -4.13 3.47 17.72
C GLY A 444 -5.39 2.75 18.21
N LYS A 445 -5.50 2.42 19.50
CA LYS A 445 -6.69 1.75 20.06
C LYS A 445 -7.72 2.76 20.53
N ARG A 446 -8.98 2.58 20.12
CA ARG A 446 -10.08 3.45 20.55
C ARG A 446 -10.36 3.30 22.05
N ILE A 447 -10.44 4.43 22.74
CA ILE A 447 -10.81 4.52 24.16
C ILE A 447 -12.00 5.46 24.33
N THR A 448 -12.64 5.43 25.49
CA THR A 448 -13.71 6.38 25.80
C THR A 448 -13.12 7.77 26.04
N VAL A 449 -13.82 8.83 25.63
CA VAL A 449 -13.40 10.22 25.88
C VAL A 449 -13.18 10.48 27.38
N PRO A 450 -14.06 10.04 28.30
CA PRO A 450 -13.80 10.18 29.73
C PRO A 450 -12.50 9.50 30.21
N ALA A 451 -12.17 8.33 29.66
CA ALA A 451 -10.91 7.65 29.98
C ALA A 451 -9.70 8.46 29.48
N ALA A 452 -9.78 9.02 28.26
CA ALA A 452 -8.73 9.84 27.69
C ALA A 452 -8.48 11.11 28.53
N LEU A 453 -9.54 11.84 28.90
CA LEU A 453 -9.46 13.03 29.75
C LEU A 453 -8.83 12.73 31.11
N LYS A 454 -9.17 11.58 31.71
CA LYS A 454 -8.58 11.15 32.98
C LYS A 454 -7.07 10.88 32.84
N LEU A 455 -6.65 10.28 31.72
CA LEU A 455 -5.25 9.94 31.46
C LEU A 455 -4.41 11.18 31.09
N THR A 456 -4.99 12.17 30.41
CA THR A 456 -4.29 13.41 30.02
C THR A 456 -4.39 14.53 31.05
N GLY A 457 -5.26 14.38 32.06
CA GLY A 457 -5.51 15.42 33.07
C GLY A 457 -6.33 16.60 32.57
N GLU A 458 -6.97 16.47 31.41
CA GLU A 458 -7.86 17.47 30.82
C GLU A 458 -9.23 17.46 31.52
N ARG A 459 -9.89 18.63 31.59
CA ARG A 459 -11.21 18.82 32.23
C ARG A 459 -12.25 19.33 31.27
#